data_AF-A0AA37MYT1-F1
#
_entry.id   AF-A0AA37MYT1-F1
#
_cell.length_a   1.000
_cell.length_b   1.000
_cell.length_c   1.000
_cell.angle_alpha   90.00
_cell.angle_beta   90.00
_cell.angle_gamma   90.00
#
_symmetry.space_group_name_H-M   'P 1'
#
loop_
_entity.id
_entity.type
_entity.pdbx_description
1 polymer ?
#
loop_
_entity_poly.entity_id
_entity_poly.type
_entity_poly.pdbx_seq_one_letter_code
_entity_poly.pdbx_strand_id
1 'polypeptide(L)'
;MQLYNMTNYDRLMVELNHKMYLPEDDYKRLLEENGLIDIESYSREDRLKLLNTVLSIFQILANDVDLYRSVQTEFATTGEAITAINTRITRLKSEISQIEAENEAASGPVSYLFRGRC
;
A
#
# COMPACT_ATOMS: atom_id res chain seq x y z
N MET A 1 22.52 -16.95 12.22
CA MET A 1 22.58 -15.88 11.20
C MET A 1 21.14 -15.52 10.90
N GLN A 2 20.60 -14.47 11.53
CA GLN A 2 19.24 -14.02 11.25
C GLN A 2 19.27 -13.33 9.88
N LEU A 3 18.66 -13.96 8.88
CA LEU A 3 18.27 -13.27 7.66
C LEU A 3 17.33 -12.14 8.11
N TYR A 4 17.63 -10.91 7.72
CA TYR A 4 16.79 -9.75 7.99
C TYR A 4 15.50 -9.92 7.19
N ASN A 5 14.58 -10.73 7.70
CA ASN A 5 13.26 -10.87 7.14
C ASN A 5 12.50 -9.63 7.57
N MET A 6 12.35 -8.70 6.63
CA MET A 6 11.54 -7.50 6.81
C MET A 6 10.10 -7.92 7.10
N THR A 7 9.55 -7.41 8.20
CA THR A 7 8.16 -7.72 8.57
C THR A 7 7.17 -6.95 7.70
N ASN A 8 5.89 -7.33 7.74
CA ASN A 8 4.83 -6.55 7.11
C ASN A 8 4.78 -5.10 7.63
N TYR A 9 5.00 -4.92 8.93
CA TYR A 9 5.10 -3.57 9.52
C TYR A 9 6.30 -2.79 8.99
N ASP A 10 7.49 -3.41 8.94
CA ASP A 10 8.69 -2.75 8.39
C ASP A 10 8.47 -2.35 6.93
N ARG A 11 7.85 -3.23 6.13
CA ARG A 11 7.54 -2.95 4.73
C ARG A 11 6.52 -1.82 4.60
N LEU A 12 5.49 -1.78 5.45
CA LEU A 12 4.53 -0.69 5.49
C LEU A 12 5.22 0.64 5.76
N MET A 13 6.14 0.68 6.73
CA MET A 13 6.90 1.89 7.04
C MET A 13 7.76 2.35 5.87
N VAL A 14 8.34 1.43 5.09
CA VAL A 14 9.07 1.79 3.85
C VAL A 14 8.14 2.45 2.82
N GLU A 15 6.93 1.94 2.62
CA GLU A 15 5.95 2.55 1.68
C GLU A 15 5.49 3.94 2.11
N LEU A 16 5.54 4.22 3.41
CA LEU A 16 5.25 5.53 4.02
C LEU A 16 6.49 6.41 4.17
N ASN A 17 7.66 5.97 3.66
CA ASN A 17 8.94 6.67 3.81
C ASN A 17 9.31 6.95 5.29
N HIS A 18 9.02 5.98 6.16
CA HIS A 18 9.22 6.03 7.61
C HIS A 18 8.55 7.24 8.29
N LYS A 19 7.47 7.75 7.70
CA LYS A 19 6.65 8.83 8.27
C LYS A 19 5.50 8.24 9.06
N MET A 20 5.47 8.54 10.36
CA MET A 20 4.37 8.15 11.25
C MET A 20 3.30 9.24 11.25
N TYR A 21 2.30 9.05 10.41
CA TYR A 21 1.11 9.89 10.32
C TYR A 21 0.03 9.53 11.34
N LEU A 22 0.01 8.28 11.79
CA LEU A 22 -0.94 7.71 12.74
C LEU A 22 -0.18 7.06 13.91
N PRO A 23 -0.83 6.82 15.06
CA PRO A 23 -0.30 5.96 16.11
C PRO A 23 0.06 4.55 15.61
N GLU A 24 1.09 3.94 16.20
CA GLU A 24 1.55 2.61 15.82
C GLU A 24 0.45 1.54 15.88
N ASP A 25 -0.39 1.58 16.91
CA ASP A 25 -1.50 0.63 17.07
C ASP A 25 -2.53 0.72 15.94
N ASP A 26 -2.72 1.90 15.35
CA ASP A 26 -3.64 2.07 14.22
C ASP A 26 -3.05 1.44 12.95
N TYR A 27 -1.73 1.49 12.74
CA TYR A 27 -1.09 0.78 11.64
C TYR A 27 -1.24 -0.73 11.75
N LYS A 28 -1.06 -1.27 12.96
CA LYS A 28 -1.24 -2.71 13.23
C LYS A 28 -2.69 -3.13 12.98
N ARG A 29 -3.65 -2.36 13.47
CA ARG A 29 -5.08 -2.61 13.22
C ARG A 29 -5.40 -2.61 11.73
N LEU A 30 -4.90 -1.63 10.97
CA LEU A 30 -5.14 -1.55 9.52
C LEU A 30 -4.51 -2.71 8.75
N LEU A 31 -3.34 -3.19 9.16
CA LEU A 31 -2.73 -4.41 8.61
C LEU A 31 -3.62 -5.63 8.87
N GLU A 32 -4.10 -5.80 10.11
CA GLU A 32 -5.00 -6.89 10.49
C GLU A 32 -6.31 -6.86 9.70
N GLU A 33 -6.91 -5.67 9.53
CA GLU A 33 -8.12 -5.48 8.72
C GLU A 33 -7.94 -5.92 7.25
N ASN A 34 -6.72 -5.79 6.72
CA ASN A 34 -6.37 -6.23 5.37
C ASN A 34 -5.84 -7.67 5.32
N GLY A 35 -5.91 -8.40 6.43
CA GLY A 35 -5.50 -9.81 6.53
C GLY A 35 -3.99 -10.00 6.49
N LEU A 36 -3.24 -9.07 7.09
CA LEU A 36 -1.80 -9.13 7.35
C LEU A 36 -1.52 -9.12 8.85
N ILE A 37 -0.53 -9.90 9.28
CA ILE A 37 -0.02 -9.84 10.65
C ILE A 37 1.25 -8.99 10.64
N ASP A 38 1.35 -8.03 11.55
CA ASP A 38 2.40 -7.02 11.61
C ASP A 38 3.81 -7.62 11.74
N ILE A 39 3.95 -8.64 12.60
CA ILE A 39 5.21 -9.34 12.89
C ILE A 39 5.57 -10.44 11.87
N GLU A 40 4.66 -10.80 10.96
CA GLU A 40 4.95 -11.81 9.95
C GLU A 40 5.92 -11.30 8.91
N SER A 41 6.71 -12.22 8.37
CA SER A 41 7.68 -11.92 7.33
C SER A 41 6.97 -11.57 6.04
N TYR A 42 7.27 -10.40 5.48
CA TYR A 42 6.65 -9.96 4.24
C TYR A 42 6.96 -10.89 3.08
N SER A 43 5.93 -11.34 2.37
CA SER A 43 6.04 -12.08 1.13
C SER A 43 5.52 -11.27 -0.06
N ARG A 44 5.85 -11.68 -1.29
CA ARG A 44 5.33 -11.02 -2.50
C ARG A 44 3.80 -11.15 -2.60
N GLU A 45 3.23 -12.21 -2.05
CA GLU A 45 1.79 -12.47 -2.05
C GLU A 45 1.03 -11.44 -1.20
N ASP A 46 1.70 -10.87 -0.19
CA ASP A 46 1.15 -9.85 0.70
C ASP A 46 1.11 -8.45 0.06
N ARG A 47 1.76 -8.26 -1.10
CA ARG A 47 1.89 -6.94 -1.75
C ARG A 47 0.55 -6.24 -1.96
N LEU A 48 -0.46 -6.97 -2.45
CA LEU A 48 -1.78 -6.40 -2.73
C LEU A 48 -2.47 -5.93 -1.45
N LYS A 49 -2.48 -6.77 -0.41
CA LYS A 49 -3.04 -6.44 0.91
C LYS A 49 -2.32 -5.25 1.55
N LEU A 50 -1.00 -5.19 1.39
CA LEU A 50 -0.19 -4.10 1.90
C LEU A 50 -0.53 -2.78 1.20
N LEU A 51 -0.64 -2.78 -0.14
CA LEU A 51 -1.04 -1.59 -0.90
C LEU A 51 -2.45 -1.11 -0.53
N ASN A 52 -3.38 -2.04 -0.27
CA ASN A 52 -4.71 -1.70 0.26
C ASN A 52 -4.61 -1.06 1.65
N THR A 53 -3.72 -1.55 2.52
CA THR A 53 -3.46 -0.94 3.84
C THR A 53 -2.93 0.49 3.68
N VAL A 54 -1.95 0.70 2.79
CA VAL A 54 -1.40 2.03 2.48
C VAL A 54 -2.50 2.95 1.95
N LEU A 55 -3.36 2.45 1.06
CA LEU A 55 -4.50 3.20 0.53
C LEU A 55 -5.45 3.64 1.65
N SER A 56 -5.80 2.76 2.59
CA SER A 56 -6.66 3.09 3.73
C SER A 56 -6.04 4.19 4.60
N ILE A 57 -4.74 4.14 4.87
CA ILE A 57 -4.02 5.19 5.60
C ILE A 57 -4.16 6.53 4.88
N PHE A 58 -3.88 6.59 3.58
CA PHE A 58 -4.01 7.83 2.82
C PHE A 58 -5.45 8.33 2.72
N GLN A 59 -6.46 7.45 2.75
CA GLN A 59 -7.86 7.86 2.83
C GLN A 59 -8.22 8.49 4.18
N ILE A 60 -7.67 7.98 5.29
CA ILE A 60 -7.80 8.62 6.61
C ILE A 60 -7.16 10.01 6.58
N LEU A 61 -5.95 10.14 6.01
CA LEU A 61 -5.27 11.42 5.85
C LEU A 61 -5.98 12.39 4.91
N ALA A 62 -6.73 11.89 3.93
CA ALA A 62 -7.56 12.73 3.07
C ALA A 62 -8.77 13.31 3.82
N ASN A 63 -9.31 12.58 4.80
CA ASN A 63 -10.40 13.05 5.66
C ASN A 63 -9.93 14.10 6.67
N ASP A 64 -8.70 13.93 7.20
CA ASP A 64 -8.05 14.90 8.08
C ASP A 64 -6.66 15.27 7.53
N VAL A 65 -6.64 16.29 6.68
CA VAL A 65 -5.41 16.78 6.01
C VAL A 65 -4.41 17.37 7.01
N ASP A 66 -4.86 17.80 8.19
CA ASP A 66 -3.96 18.41 9.16
C ASP A 66 -3.05 17.35 9.81
N LEU A 67 -3.49 16.09 9.91
CA LEU A 67 -2.61 14.97 10.27
C LEU A 67 -1.45 14.83 9.28
N TYR A 68 -1.72 14.91 7.98
CA TYR A 68 -0.69 14.81 6.95
C TYR A 68 0.29 15.99 7.01
N ARG A 69 -0.23 17.22 7.16
CA ARG A 69 0.58 18.45 7.25
C ARG A 69 1.38 18.56 8.55
N SER A 70 0.94 17.90 9.62
CA SER A 70 1.69 17.86 10.89
C SER A 70 3.03 17.13 10.76
N VAL A 71 3.12 16.18 9.83
CA VAL A 71 4.33 15.37 9.58
C VAL A 71 5.11 15.89 8.38
N GLN A 72 4.41 16.34 7.33
CA GLN A 72 5.01 16.92 6.14
C GLN A 72 4.88 18.44 6.13
N THR A 73 5.97 19.12 6.48
CA THR A 73 6.03 20.58 6.57
C THR A 73 6.49 21.25 5.26
N GLU A 74 6.61 20.49 4.18
CA GLU A 74 7.07 20.99 2.87
C GLU A 74 5.99 21.72 2.07
N PHE A 75 4.72 21.61 2.48
CA PHE A 75 3.60 22.26 1.82
C PHE A 75 3.43 23.71 2.29
N ALA A 76 3.32 24.64 1.33
CA ALA A 76 3.07 26.04 1.63
C ALA A 76 1.59 26.29 1.98
N THR A 77 0.68 25.49 1.41
CA THR A 77 -0.78 25.64 1.61
C THR A 77 -1.47 24.30 1.87
N THR A 78 -2.65 24.36 2.49
CA THR A 78 -3.53 23.19 2.67
C THR A 78 -3.97 22.61 1.32
N GLY A 79 -4.15 23.44 0.29
CA GLY A 79 -4.52 22.98 -1.05
C GLY A 79 -3.47 22.08 -1.68
N GLU A 80 -2.19 22.43 -1.56
CA GLU A 80 -1.07 21.59 -2.04
C GLU A 80 -1.03 20.23 -1.36
N ALA A 81 -1.24 20.20 -0.04
CA ALA A 81 -1.30 18.95 0.72
C ALA A 81 -2.47 18.05 0.26
N ILE A 82 -3.66 18.62 0.03
CA ILE A 82 -4.82 17.89 -0.49
C ILE A 82 -4.51 17.32 -1.88
N THR A 83 -3.91 18.12 -2.77
CA THR A 83 -3.53 17.65 -4.11
C THR A 83 -2.50 16.52 -4.05
N ALA A 84 -1.51 16.62 -3.16
CA ALA A 84 -0.50 15.58 -2.96
C ALA A 84 -1.12 14.25 -2.49
N ILE A 85 -1.99 14.29 -1.48
CA ILE A 85 -2.71 13.09 -0.98
C ILE A 85 -3.55 12.47 -2.10
N ASN A 86 -4.38 13.26 -2.79
CA ASN A 86 -5.25 12.75 -3.84
C ASN A 86 -4.47 12.14 -5.02
N THR A 87 -3.31 12.72 -5.35
CA THR A 87 -2.40 12.18 -6.35
C THR A 87 -1.85 10.82 -5.91
N ARG A 88 -1.45 10.69 -4.64
CA ARG A 88 -0.96 9.42 -4.08
C ARG A 88 -2.05 8.35 -4.05
N ILE A 89 -3.27 8.69 -3.61
CA ILE A 89 -4.44 7.79 -3.63
C ILE A 89 -4.70 7.29 -5.05
N THR A 90 -4.69 8.18 -6.04
CA THR A 90 -4.96 7.81 -7.44
C THR A 90 -3.91 6.85 -7.99
N ARG A 91 -2.63 7.10 -7.68
CA ARG A 91 -1.52 6.20 -8.07
C ARG A 91 -1.66 4.83 -7.42
N LEU A 92 -1.97 4.78 -6.12
CA LEU A 92 -2.16 3.51 -5.39
C LEU A 92 -3.32 2.70 -5.98
N LYS A 93 -4.47 3.33 -6.24
CA LYS A 93 -5.61 2.67 -6.88
C LYS A 93 -5.24 2.11 -8.26
N SER A 94 -4.50 2.88 -9.06
CA SER A 94 -4.04 2.40 -10.37
C SER A 94 -3.09 1.20 -10.25
N GLU A 95 -2.18 1.20 -9.27
CA GLU A 95 -1.25 0.10 -9.05
C GLU A 95 -1.97 -1.17 -8.57
N ILE A 96 -2.92 -1.02 -7.64
CA ILE A 96 -3.78 -2.11 -7.16
C ILE A 96 -4.54 -2.74 -8.33
N SER A 97 -5.23 -1.93 -9.14
CA SER A 97 -5.98 -2.45 -10.29
C SER A 97 -5.12 -3.14 -11.33
N GLN A 98 -3.87 -2.70 -11.52
CA GLN A 98 -2.92 -3.38 -12.42
C GLN A 98 -2.53 -4.76 -11.87
N ILE A 99 -2.21 -4.86 -10.59
CA ILE A 99 -1.85 -6.14 -9.95
C ILE A 99 -3.03 -7.11 -9.97
N GLU A 100 -4.25 -6.63 -9.71
CA GLU A 100 -5.46 -7.44 -9.81
C GLU A 100 -5.66 -7.98 -11.24
N ALA A 101 -5.53 -7.13 -12.26
CA ALA A 101 -5.65 -7.55 -13.66
C ALA A 101 -4.55 -8.56 -14.07
N GLU A 102 -3.32 -8.39 -13.58
CA GLU A 102 -2.22 -9.33 -13.81
C GLU A 102 -2.52 -10.71 -13.18
N ASN A 103 -3.05 -10.72 -11.95
CA ASN A 103 -3.43 -11.95 -11.26
C ASN A 103 -4.59 -12.68 -11.97
N GLU A 104 -5.59 -11.95 -12.45
CA GLU A 104 -6.69 -12.50 -13.24
C GLU A 104 -6.21 -13.08 -14.57
N ALA A 105 -5.33 -12.37 -15.28
CA ALA A 105 -4.77 -12.81 -16.56
C ALA A 105 -3.91 -14.08 -16.42
N ALA A 106 -3.17 -14.21 -15.31
CA ALA A 106 -2.40 -15.41 -15.01
C ALA A 106 -3.28 -16.64 -14.72
N SER A 107 -4.50 -16.44 -14.24
CA SER A 107 -5.47 -17.51 -13.96
C SER A 107 -6.34 -17.91 -15.16
N GLY A 108 -6.31 -17.14 -16.26
CA GLY A 108 -7.19 -17.34 -17.41
C GLY A 108 -6.75 -18.46 -18.38
N PRO A 109 -7.69 -19.21 -19.00
CA PRO A 109 -7.38 -20.32 -19.93
C PRO A 109 -6.78 -19.88 -21.27
N VAL A 110 -6.67 -18.57 -21.54
CA VAL A 110 -6.18 -18.02 -22.82
C VAL A 110 -4.68 -18.29 -23.03
N SER A 111 -3.92 -18.59 -21.96
CA SER A 111 -2.52 -19.04 -22.05
C SER A 111 -2.34 -20.31 -22.90
N TYR A 112 -3.36 -21.17 -23.03
CA TYR A 112 -3.25 -22.42 -23.77
C TYR A 112 -3.48 -22.27 -25.29
N LEU A 113 -4.02 -21.15 -25.77
CA LEU A 113 -4.34 -20.96 -27.19
C LEU A 113 -3.11 -20.73 -28.10
N PHE A 114 -1.94 -20.44 -27.54
CA PHE A 114 -0.72 -20.14 -28.30
C PHE A 114 0.37 -21.23 -28.26
N ARG A 115 0.13 -22.38 -27.61
CA ARG A 115 1.10 -23.49 -27.50
C ARG A 115 0.87 -24.68 -28.45
N GLY A 116 -0.01 -24.53 -29.44
CA GLY A 116 -0.40 -25.62 -30.33
C GLY A 116 -0.30 -25.31 -31.82
N ARG A 117 0.88 -24.92 -32.32
CA ARG A 117 1.27 -25.10 -33.73
C ARG A 117 2.79 -25.25 -33.85
N CYS A 118 3.27 -26.49 -33.69
CA CYS A 118 4.47 -27.02 -34.33
C CYS A 118 4.08 -28.38 -34.92
#